data_AF-A0A926EP31-F1
#
_entry.id   AF-A0A926EP31-F1
#
_cell.length_a   1.000
_cell.length_b   1.000
_cell.length_c   1.000
_cell.angle_alpha   90.00
_cell.angle_beta   90.00
_cell.angle_gamma   90.00
#
_symmetry.space_group_name_H-M   'P 1'
#
loop_
_entity.id
_entity.type
_entity.pdbx_description
1 polymer ?
#
loop_
_entity_poly.entity_id
_entity_poly.type
_entity_poly.pdbx_seq_one_letter_code
_entity_poly.pdbx_strand_id
1 'polypeptide(L)'
;MGLKQIYNFIARLNKRDNPYTIVDEQVILTEGKWEGFLAHDQVIEKTIEIYTLPNKEGERVFAYTLDKKEEVWKTYLKVFSQSEVLYITYETYGDTVEAEDINQLQGAAYYLENFIENVKNKLASHDEDKVRHITGKERESWNSRAFQKDLEVTNQNLQMTNENLEATNQNLGLTQ
;
A
#
# COMPACT_ATOMS: atom_id res chain seq x y z
N MET A 1 -9.74 -2.09 -2.46
CA MET A 1 -9.20 -1.47 -1.24
C MET A 1 -8.00 -2.31 -0.82
N GLY A 2 -6.81 -1.72 -0.72
CA GLY A 2 -5.58 -2.48 -0.41
C GLY A 2 -5.46 -2.78 1.09
N LEU A 3 -4.62 -3.76 1.46
CA LEU A 3 -4.37 -4.11 2.88
C LEU A 3 -3.97 -2.89 3.73
N LYS A 4 -3.16 -1.98 3.17
CA LYS A 4 -2.76 -0.72 3.81
C LYS A 4 -3.93 0.24 4.12
N GLN A 5 -5.05 0.12 3.40
CA GLN A 5 -6.25 0.92 3.63
C GLN A 5 -7.20 0.26 4.66
N ILE A 6 -7.05 -1.05 4.91
CA ILE A 6 -7.91 -1.83 5.82
C ILE A 6 -7.25 -1.96 7.20
N TYR A 7 -5.93 -2.13 7.24
CA TYR A 7 -5.14 -2.30 8.45
C TYR A 7 -4.03 -1.24 8.51
N ASN A 8 -4.26 -0.18 9.30
CA ASN A 8 -3.27 0.86 9.57
C ASN A 8 -2.45 0.45 10.80
N PHE A 9 -1.28 -0.15 10.57
CA PHE A 9 -0.38 -0.52 11.67
C PHE A 9 0.35 0.70 12.21
N ILE A 10 0.17 0.99 13.50
CA ILE A 10 0.97 1.97 14.25
C ILE A 10 2.27 1.27 14.68
N ALA A 11 3.41 1.94 14.54
CA ALA A 11 4.68 1.39 14.98
C ALA A 11 4.71 1.32 16.52
N ARG A 12 4.67 0.10 17.07
CA ARG A 12 4.83 -0.16 18.50
C ARG A 12 6.31 -0.22 18.87
N LEU A 13 6.66 0.24 20.07
CA LEU A 13 8.02 0.19 20.56
C LEU A 13 8.31 -1.09 21.33
N ASN A 14 9.43 -1.73 21.00
CA ASN A 14 9.83 -2.98 21.64
C ASN A 14 10.05 -2.81 23.14
N LYS A 15 9.50 -3.75 23.93
CA LYS A 15 9.79 -3.80 25.36
C LYS A 15 11.29 -4.06 25.61
N ARG A 16 11.90 -3.29 26.51
CA ARG A 16 13.31 -3.40 26.90
C ARG A 16 13.45 -3.52 28.41
N ASP A 17 14.60 -4.02 28.86
CA ASP A 17 14.95 -4.09 30.29
C ASP A 17 15.31 -2.72 30.87
N ASN A 18 15.87 -1.83 30.03
CA ASN A 18 16.18 -0.46 30.40
C ASN A 18 15.16 0.48 29.78
N PRO A 19 14.67 1.47 30.55
CA PRO A 19 13.75 2.45 30.01
C PRO A 19 14.43 3.37 29.00
N TYR A 20 13.62 3.95 28.12
CA TYR A 20 14.06 4.96 27.16
C TYR A 20 13.16 6.19 27.26
N THR A 21 13.71 7.35 26.92
CA THR A 21 13.03 8.63 27.04
C THR A 21 12.24 8.95 25.78
N ILE A 22 10.96 9.27 25.97
CA ILE A 22 10.12 9.96 25.00
C ILE A 22 10.26 11.44 25.26
N VAL A 23 10.64 12.19 24.22
CA VAL A 23 10.86 13.63 24.29
C VAL A 23 9.73 14.32 23.56
N ASP A 24 9.17 15.34 24.21
CA ASP A 24 8.24 16.30 23.61
C ASP A 24 7.03 15.66 22.93
N GLU A 25 6.37 14.69 23.58
CA GLU A 25 5.04 14.27 23.16
C GLU A 25 4.10 15.47 23.24
N GLN A 26 3.66 15.94 22.08
CA GLN A 26 2.88 17.16 21.96
C GLN A 26 1.40 16.86 22.20
N VAL A 27 0.79 17.63 23.09
CA VAL A 27 -0.67 17.59 23.33
C VAL A 27 -1.26 18.99 23.13
N ILE A 28 -2.44 19.02 22.51
CA ILE A 28 -3.18 20.26 22.24
C ILE A 28 -4.35 20.34 23.21
N LEU A 29 -4.39 21.39 24.01
CA LEU A 29 -5.42 21.61 25.00
C LEU A 29 -6.64 22.25 24.33
N THR A 30 -7.82 21.82 24.76
CA THR A 30 -9.10 22.45 24.40
C THR A 30 -9.71 23.01 25.68
N GLU A 31 -10.05 24.31 25.68
CA GLU A 31 -10.61 24.99 26.85
C GLU A 31 -9.73 24.87 28.13
N GLY A 32 -8.40 24.91 27.95
CA GLY A 32 -7.43 24.86 29.05
C GLY A 32 -7.22 23.48 29.68
N LYS A 33 -7.74 22.42 29.04
CA LYS A 33 -7.64 21.03 29.50
C LYS A 33 -7.20 20.11 28.36
N TRP A 34 -6.43 19.08 28.70
CA TRP A 34 -6.27 17.90 27.86
C TRP A 34 -6.44 16.63 28.72
N GLU A 35 -7.10 15.61 28.16
CA GLU A 35 -7.21 14.29 28.77
C GLU A 35 -7.09 13.18 27.73
N GLY A 36 -6.31 12.15 28.05
CA GLY A 36 -6.08 11.04 27.14
C GLY A 36 -5.05 10.05 27.66
N PHE A 37 -4.82 9.00 26.89
CA PHE A 37 -3.68 8.11 27.12
C PHE A 37 -2.43 8.73 26.51
N LEU A 38 -1.30 8.58 27.19
CA LEU A 38 0.01 8.80 26.58
C LEU A 38 0.21 7.81 25.43
N ALA A 39 0.98 8.21 24.42
CA ALA A 39 1.15 7.41 23.20
C ALA A 39 1.81 6.05 23.44
N HIS A 40 2.57 5.92 24.52
CA HIS A 40 3.31 4.70 24.87
C HIS A 40 2.83 4.07 26.17
N ASP A 41 2.95 2.74 26.25
CA ASP A 41 2.61 1.99 27.45
C ASP A 41 3.77 1.98 28.46
N GLN A 42 3.54 1.39 29.64
CA GLN A 42 4.55 1.13 30.66
C GLN A 42 5.34 2.39 31.06
N VAL A 43 4.67 3.53 31.10
CA VAL A 43 5.27 4.81 31.47
C VAL A 43 5.68 4.79 32.93
N ILE A 44 6.89 5.28 33.19
CA ILE A 44 7.41 5.47 34.54
C ILE A 44 6.86 6.79 35.06
N GLU A 45 5.72 6.74 35.75
CA GLU A 45 4.93 7.89 36.21
C GLU A 45 5.76 9.00 36.89
N LYS A 46 6.78 8.63 37.69
CA LYS A 46 7.67 9.57 38.40
C LYS A 46 8.60 10.40 37.49
N THR A 47 8.72 10.03 36.21
CA THR A 47 9.59 10.69 35.23
C THR A 47 8.85 11.67 34.33
N ILE A 48 7.52 11.76 34.47
CA ILE A 48 6.69 12.65 33.67
C ILE A 48 7.04 14.10 34.01
N GLU A 49 7.42 14.85 32.98
CA GLU A 49 7.63 16.29 33.04
C GLU A 49 6.88 16.97 31.91
N ILE A 50 6.15 18.04 32.22
CA ILE A 50 5.26 18.73 31.28
C ILE A 50 5.68 20.20 31.21
N TYR A 51 5.88 20.70 29.99
CA TYR A 51 6.36 22.05 29.72
C TYR A 51 5.53 22.74 28.65
N THR A 52 5.49 24.08 28.68
CA THR A 52 4.78 24.90 27.67
C THR A 52 5.57 25.08 26.38
N LEU A 53 6.88 24.78 26.37
CA LEU A 53 7.75 24.80 25.21
C LEU A 53 8.53 23.48 25.08
N PRO A 54 9.00 23.13 23.86
CA PRO A 54 9.77 21.90 23.65
C PRO A 54 11.12 21.93 24.39
N ASN A 55 11.76 20.77 24.50
CA ASN A 55 13.07 20.57 25.13
C ASN A 55 13.13 21.01 26.60
N LYS A 56 12.00 20.88 27.32
CA LYS A 56 11.87 21.29 28.73
C LYS A 56 12.07 22.79 28.97
N GLU A 57 11.72 23.61 27.99
CA GLU A 57 11.75 25.07 28.09
C GLU A 57 10.38 25.64 28.53
N GLY A 58 10.33 26.94 28.85
CA GLY A 58 9.10 27.60 29.26
C GLY A 58 8.66 27.26 30.68
N GLU A 59 7.35 27.28 30.93
CA GLU A 59 6.79 27.03 32.26
C GLU A 59 6.56 25.53 32.47
N ARG A 60 6.99 25.02 33.63
CA ARG A 60 6.70 23.65 34.05
C ARG A 60 5.28 23.56 34.61
N VAL A 61 4.48 22.65 34.07
CA VAL A 61 3.09 22.42 34.49
C VAL A 61 3.05 21.31 35.55
N PHE A 62 2.59 21.65 36.75
CA PHE A 62 2.38 20.69 37.85
C PHE A 62 0.91 20.32 38.07
N ALA A 63 -0.01 21.03 37.41
CA ALA A 63 -1.44 20.79 37.52
C ALA A 63 -1.89 19.63 36.63
N TYR A 64 -1.56 18.40 37.04
CA TYR A 64 -1.97 17.19 36.34
C TYR A 64 -2.34 16.05 37.30
N THR A 65 -3.11 15.10 36.80
CA THR A 65 -3.47 13.86 37.50
C THR A 65 -3.25 12.65 36.60
N LEU A 66 -2.89 11.52 37.20
CA LEU A 66 -2.78 10.23 36.53
C LEU A 66 -3.91 9.33 36.99
N ASP A 67 -4.66 8.78 36.05
CA ASP A 67 -5.70 7.79 36.29
C ASP A 67 -5.24 6.42 35.80
N LYS A 68 -5.50 5.37 36.60
CA LYS A 68 -5.38 3.98 36.14
C LYS A 68 -6.73 3.53 35.61
N LYS A 69 -6.78 3.24 34.32
CA LYS A 69 -7.94 2.60 33.67
C LYS A 69 -7.82 1.08 33.79
N GLU A 70 -8.74 0.34 33.18
CA GLU A 70 -8.76 -1.14 33.23
C GLU A 70 -7.44 -1.75 32.70
N GLU A 71 -6.82 -1.10 31.71
CA GLU A 71 -5.53 -1.49 31.15
C GLU A 71 -4.39 -0.94 32.02
N VAL A 72 -3.85 -1.79 32.89
CA VAL A 72 -2.83 -1.42 33.89
C VAL A 72 -1.50 -0.91 33.32
N TRP A 73 -1.25 -1.13 32.03
CA TRP A 73 -0.05 -0.69 31.32
C TRP A 73 -0.21 0.66 30.61
N LYS A 74 -1.45 1.17 30.48
CA LYS A 74 -1.70 2.49 29.87
C LYS A 74 -1.74 3.56 30.95
N THR A 75 -1.15 4.71 30.64
CA THR A 75 -1.17 5.87 31.53
C THR A 75 -2.15 6.90 31.01
N TYR A 76 -3.27 7.08 31.72
CA TYR A 76 -4.25 8.12 31.39
C TYR A 76 -3.89 9.40 32.14
N LEU A 77 -3.56 10.46 31.40
CA LEU A 77 -3.13 11.74 31.93
C LEU A 77 -4.22 12.79 31.71
N LYS A 78 -4.47 13.60 32.76
CA LYS A 78 -5.28 14.82 32.68
C LYS A 78 -4.40 15.99 33.07
N VAL A 79 -4.32 17.02 32.24
CA VAL A 79 -3.49 18.20 32.49
C VAL A 79 -4.31 19.48 32.27
N PHE A 80 -4.02 20.49 33.09
CA PHE A 80 -4.65 21.80 33.04
C PHE A 80 -3.58 22.87 32.85
N SER A 81 -3.77 23.75 31.87
CA SER A 81 -2.87 24.86 31.60
C SER A 81 -3.57 25.98 30.85
N GLN A 82 -3.02 27.20 30.93
CA GLN A 82 -3.43 28.33 30.08
C GLN A 82 -2.78 28.27 28.69
N SER A 83 -1.72 27.47 28.52
CA SER A 83 -1.10 27.25 27.21
C SER A 83 -1.96 26.35 26.35
N GLU A 84 -2.08 26.65 25.06
CA GLU A 84 -2.81 25.82 24.09
C GLU A 84 -2.08 24.52 23.73
N VAL A 85 -0.76 24.50 23.88
CA VAL A 85 0.10 23.36 23.55
C VAL A 85 1.02 23.05 24.72
N LEU A 86 1.18 21.77 25.02
CA LEU A 86 2.14 21.27 26.00
C LEU A 86 3.01 20.17 25.41
N TYR A 87 4.19 20.01 25.99
CA TYR A 87 5.20 19.03 25.61
C TYR A 87 5.48 18.14 26.82
N ILE A 88 5.27 16.84 26.65
CA ILE A 88 5.38 15.85 27.72
C ILE A 88 6.64 15.01 27.45
N THR A 89 7.53 14.97 28.43
CA THR A 89 8.71 14.10 28.42
C THR A 89 8.56 13.05 29.52
N TYR A 90 8.84 11.79 29.22
CA TYR A 90 8.76 10.70 30.19
C TYR A 90 9.62 9.50 29.76
N GLU A 91 9.86 8.57 30.69
CA GLU A 91 10.48 7.29 30.41
C GLU A 91 9.45 6.16 30.32
N THR A 92 9.71 5.19 29.45
CA THR A 92 8.86 4.00 29.26
C THR A 92 9.72 2.76 29.03
N TYR A 93 9.19 1.59 29.39
CA TYR A 93 9.80 0.30 29.06
C TYR A 93 9.43 -0.23 27.67
N GLY A 94 8.50 0.40 26.97
CA GLY A 94 8.00 0.01 25.65
C GLY A 94 6.53 -0.38 25.68
N ASP A 95 6.00 -0.68 24.49
CA ASP A 95 4.58 -0.95 24.30
C ASP A 95 4.24 -2.41 24.61
N THR A 96 3.00 -2.61 25.03
CA THR A 96 2.42 -3.94 25.25
C THR A 96 1.66 -4.36 23.99
N VAL A 97 1.85 -5.61 23.56
CA VAL A 97 1.07 -6.17 22.45
C VAL A 97 -0.29 -6.61 22.98
N GLU A 98 -1.36 -6.09 22.41
CA GLU A 98 -2.73 -6.33 22.83
C GLU A 98 -3.38 -7.45 22.00
N ALA A 99 -4.45 -8.05 22.54
CA ALA A 99 -5.22 -9.06 21.79
C ALA A 99 -5.80 -8.47 20.49
N GLU A 100 -6.20 -7.20 20.53
CA GLU A 100 -6.70 -6.48 19.35
C GLU A 100 -5.62 -6.33 18.27
N ASP A 101 -4.38 -5.99 18.64
CA ASP A 101 -3.26 -5.93 17.69
C ASP A 101 -3.05 -7.28 16.99
N ILE A 102 -3.12 -8.37 17.75
CA ILE A 102 -3.00 -9.73 17.23
C ILE A 102 -4.18 -10.09 16.32
N ASN A 103 -5.41 -9.76 16.71
CA ASN A 103 -6.60 -10.01 15.90
C ASN A 103 -6.53 -9.27 14.56
N GLN A 104 -6.04 -8.03 14.55
CA GLN A 104 -5.83 -7.27 13.32
C GLN A 104 -4.77 -7.92 12.42
N LEU A 105 -3.65 -8.36 12.99
CA LEU A 105 -2.61 -9.09 12.26
C LEU A 105 -3.14 -10.42 11.70
N GLN A 106 -3.92 -11.16 12.48
CA GLN A 106 -4.56 -12.41 12.05
C GLN A 106 -5.54 -12.16 10.89
N GLY A 107 -6.36 -11.11 10.97
CA GLY A 107 -7.27 -10.73 9.91
C GLY A 107 -6.54 -10.35 8.61
N ALA A 108 -5.46 -9.57 8.71
CA ALA A 108 -4.64 -9.19 7.57
C ALA A 108 -3.96 -10.41 6.92
N ALA A 109 -3.43 -11.34 7.71
CA ALA A 109 -2.84 -12.58 7.23
C ALA A 109 -3.87 -13.45 6.52
N TYR A 110 -5.04 -13.65 7.13
CA TYR A 110 -6.15 -14.41 6.54
C TYR A 110 -6.62 -13.81 5.21
N TYR A 111 -6.73 -12.48 5.13
CA TYR A 111 -7.07 -11.81 3.87
C TYR A 111 -6.02 -12.09 2.79
N LEU A 112 -4.73 -11.97 3.13
CA LEU A 112 -3.63 -12.17 2.19
C LEU A 112 -3.62 -13.61 1.66
N GLU A 113 -3.82 -14.61 2.52
CA GLU A 113 -3.92 -16.01 2.12
C GLU A 113 -5.03 -16.24 1.10
N ASN A 114 -6.24 -15.76 1.40
CA ASN A 114 -7.38 -15.87 0.48
C ASN A 114 -7.14 -15.13 -0.84
N PHE A 115 -6.50 -13.97 -0.80
CA PHE A 115 -6.15 -13.21 -1.99
C PHE A 115 -5.16 -13.98 -2.88
N ILE A 116 -4.09 -14.51 -2.28
CA ILE A 116 -3.09 -15.33 -2.99
C ILE A 116 -3.76 -16.56 -3.61
N GLU A 117 -4.65 -17.23 -2.87
CA GLU A 117 -5.37 -18.39 -3.36
C GLU A 117 -6.29 -18.02 -4.54
N ASN A 118 -6.99 -16.89 -4.48
CA ASN A 118 -7.79 -16.40 -5.60
C ASN A 118 -6.93 -16.12 -6.84
N VAL A 119 -5.77 -15.50 -6.67
CA VAL A 119 -4.84 -15.19 -7.76
C VAL A 119 -4.27 -16.48 -8.37
N LYS A 120 -3.88 -17.46 -7.55
CA LYS A 120 -3.42 -18.77 -8.02
C LYS A 120 -4.48 -19.47 -8.86
N ASN A 121 -5.72 -19.52 -8.37
CA ASN A 121 -6.83 -20.15 -9.10
C ASN A 121 -7.12 -19.45 -10.43
N LYS A 122 -7.06 -18.12 -10.47
CA LYS A 122 -7.21 -17.35 -11.72
C LYS A 122 -6.05 -17.58 -12.69
N LEU A 123 -4.83 -17.70 -12.19
CA LEU A 123 -3.67 -17.96 -13.02
C LEU A 123 -3.74 -19.37 -13.62
N ALA A 124 -4.08 -20.37 -12.81
CA ALA A 124 -4.26 -21.74 -13.26
C ALA A 124 -5.37 -21.84 -14.31
N SER A 125 -6.53 -21.22 -14.07
CA SER A 125 -7.62 -21.24 -15.04
C SER A 125 -7.26 -20.52 -16.35
N HIS A 126 -6.48 -19.45 -16.28
CA HIS A 126 -5.97 -18.79 -17.46
C HIS A 126 -4.95 -19.65 -18.23
N ASP A 127 -4.01 -20.32 -17.55
CA ASP A 127 -3.01 -21.18 -18.17
C ASP A 127 -3.66 -22.39 -18.88
N GLU A 128 -4.73 -22.93 -18.31
CA GLU A 128 -5.51 -24.02 -18.89
C GLU A 128 -6.43 -23.58 -20.06
N ASP A 129 -6.67 -22.28 -20.24
CA ASP A 129 -7.57 -21.74 -21.27
C ASP A 129 -6.94 -21.77 -22.68
N LYS A 130 -7.03 -22.92 -23.34
CA LYS A 130 -6.56 -23.10 -24.72
C LYS A 130 -7.29 -22.27 -25.76
N VAL A 131 -8.43 -21.66 -25.44
CA VAL A 131 -9.18 -20.83 -26.40
C VAL A 131 -8.59 -19.43 -26.47
N ARG A 132 -8.11 -18.91 -25.34
CA ARG A 132 -7.50 -17.58 -25.26
C ARG A 132 -6.00 -17.56 -25.58
N HIS A 133 -5.33 -18.71 -25.48
CA HIS A 133 -3.92 -18.85 -25.83
C HIS A 133 -3.72 -19.25 -27.29
N ILE A 134 -2.87 -18.51 -28.01
CA ILE A 134 -2.39 -18.93 -29.32
C ILE A 134 -1.13 -19.79 -29.16
N THR A 135 -1.12 -20.95 -29.80
CA THR A 135 0.06 -21.81 -29.83
C THR A 135 1.09 -21.32 -30.87
N GLY A 136 2.35 -21.72 -30.72
CA GLY A 136 3.38 -21.46 -31.73
C GLY A 136 2.99 -21.96 -33.13
N LYS A 137 2.39 -23.15 -33.21
CA LYS A 137 1.92 -23.75 -34.46
C LYS A 137 0.82 -22.93 -35.14
N GLU A 138 -0.15 -22.44 -34.37
CA GLU A 138 -1.20 -21.57 -34.91
C GLU A 138 -0.63 -20.26 -35.44
N ARG A 139 0.33 -19.66 -34.72
CA ARG A 139 1.03 -18.45 -35.17
C ARG A 139 1.80 -18.68 -36.47
N GLU A 140 2.55 -19.77 -36.58
CA GLU A 140 3.27 -20.15 -37.80
C GLU A 140 2.31 -20.37 -38.99
N SER A 141 1.18 -21.05 -38.75
CA SER A 141 0.14 -21.30 -39.75
C SER A 141 -0.49 -20.00 -40.24
N TRP A 142 -0.87 -19.09 -39.34
CA TRP A 142 -1.45 -17.80 -39.71
C TRP A 142 -0.45 -16.92 -40.46
N ASN A 143 0.80 -16.86 -40.01
CA ASN A 143 1.87 -16.14 -40.72
C ASN A 143 2.10 -16.70 -42.13
N SER A 144 2.07 -18.03 -42.29
CA SER A 144 2.23 -18.69 -43.60
C SER A 144 1.07 -18.37 -44.55
N ARG A 145 -0.17 -18.38 -44.03
CA ARG A 145 -1.36 -17.99 -44.83
C ARG A 145 -1.31 -16.53 -45.26
N ALA A 146 -0.89 -15.63 -44.37
CA ALA A 146 -0.73 -14.21 -44.71
C ALA A 146 0.29 -14.03 -45.84
N PHE A 147 1.45 -14.69 -45.74
CA PHE A 147 2.46 -14.68 -46.80
C PHE A 147 1.94 -15.23 -48.14
N GLN A 148 1.19 -16.34 -48.11
CA GLN A 148 0.57 -16.89 -49.31
C GLN A 148 -0.43 -15.92 -49.95
N LYS A 149 -1.22 -15.20 -49.12
CA LYS A 149 -2.18 -14.23 -49.62
C LYS A 149 -1.51 -13.05 -50.30
N ASP A 150 -0.43 -12.54 -49.70
CA ASP A 150 0.36 -11.45 -50.27
C ASP A 150 0.97 -11.85 -51.63
N LEU A 151 1.44 -13.10 -51.73
CA LEU A 151 1.95 -13.64 -52.99
C LEU A 151 0.85 -13.80 -54.06
N GLU A 152 -0.34 -14.26 -53.67
CA GLU A 152 -1.50 -14.39 -54.56
C GLU A 152 -1.90 -13.03 -55.14
N VAL A 153 -2.02 -12.00 -54.30
CA VAL A 153 -2.38 -10.64 -54.72
C VAL A 153 -1.31 -10.06 -55.65
N THR A 154 -0.03 -10.28 -55.34
CA THR A 154 1.08 -9.84 -56.19
C THR A 154 0.99 -10.46 -57.58
N ASN A 155 0.72 -11.77 -57.67
CA ASN A 155 0.58 -12.47 -58.95
C ASN A 155 -0.63 -11.96 -59.75
N GLN A 156 -1.77 -11.69 -59.10
CA GLN A 156 -2.95 -11.12 -59.76
C GLN A 156 -2.65 -9.73 -60.36
N ASN A 157 -1.95 -8.88 -59.61
CA ASN A 157 -1.56 -7.54 -60.09
C ASN A 157 -0.60 -7.60 -61.29
N LEU A 158 0.36 -8.52 -61.27
CA LEU A 158 1.27 -8.75 -62.40
C LEU A 158 0.51 -9.23 -63.63
N GLN A 159 -0.43 -10.15 -63.46
CA GLN A 159 -1.26 -10.64 -64.56
C GLN A 159 -2.08 -9.51 -65.20
N MET A 160 -2.78 -8.71 -64.39
CA MET A 160 -3.53 -7.55 -64.91
C MET A 160 -2.62 -6.54 -65.61
N THR A 161 -1.41 -6.32 -65.09
CA THR A 161 -0.44 -5.40 -65.71
C THR A 161 -0.02 -5.91 -67.09
N ASN A 162 0.24 -7.22 -67.21
CA ASN A 162 0.59 -7.84 -68.49
C ASN A 162 -0.58 -7.77 -69.48
N GLU A 163 -1.80 -8.10 -69.05
CA GLU A 163 -3.01 -8.01 -69.88
C GLU A 163 -3.24 -6.57 -70.40
N ASN A 164 -3.03 -5.55 -69.55
CA ASN A 164 -3.11 -4.15 -69.95
C ASN A 164 -2.02 -3.75 -70.95
N LEU A 165 -0.79 -4.26 -70.78
CA LEU A 165 0.30 -4.05 -71.73
C LEU A 165 0.01 -4.69 -73.09
N GLU A 166 -0.51 -5.93 -73.11
CA GLU A 166 -0.92 -6.62 -74.32
C GLU A 166 -2.02 -5.85 -75.06
N ALA A 167 -3.06 -5.42 -74.35
CA ALA A 167 -4.14 -4.60 -74.92
C ALA A 167 -3.61 -3.27 -75.48
N THR A 168 -2.65 -2.64 -74.80
CA THR A 168 -2.02 -1.39 -75.26
C THR A 168 -1.18 -1.63 -76.52
N ASN A 169 -0.37 -2.69 -76.55
CA ASN A 169 0.44 -3.05 -77.72
C ASN A 169 -0.42 -3.39 -78.95
N GLN A 170 -1.55 -4.07 -78.76
CA GLN A 170 -2.52 -4.30 -79.82
C GLN A 170 -3.11 -2.98 -80.35
N ASN A 171 -3.53 -2.09 -79.46
CA ASN A 171 -4.09 -0.78 -79.84
C ASN A 171 -3.08 0.12 -80.58
N LEU A 172 -1.78 0.00 -80.27
CA LEU A 172 -0.71 0.75 -80.91
C LEU A 172 -0.19 0.10 -82.20
N GLY A 173 -0.71 -1.07 -82.59
CA GLY A 173 -0.23 -1.82 -83.76
C GLY A 173 1.21 -2.31 -83.63
N LEU A 174 1.68 -2.50 -82.39
CA LEU A 174 3.06 -2.92 -82.08
C LEU A 174 3.22 -4.45 -81.98
N THR A 175 2.13 -5.20 -82.10
CA THR A 175 2.15 -6.67 -82.17
C THR A 175 2.55 -7.14 -83.57
N GLN A 176 3.72 -7.80 -83.69
CA GLN A 176 4.09 -8.60 -84.87
C GLN A 176 3.37 -9.95 -84.85
#